data_AF-A0A959KHG4-F1
#
_entry.id   AF-A0A959KHG4-F1
#
_cell.length_a   1.000
_cell.length_b   1.000
_cell.length_c   1.000
_cell.angle_alpha   90.00
_cell.angle_beta   90.00
_cell.angle_gamma   90.00
#
_symmetry.space_group_name_H-M   'P 1'
#
loop_
_entity.id
_entity.type
_entity.pdbx_description
1 polymer ?
#
loop_
_entity_poly.entity_id
_entity_poly.type
_entity_poly.pdbx_seq_one_letter_code
_entity_poly.pdbx_strand_id
1 'polypeptide(L)'
;HITELDNDRKSDYQLTKVKDLPPTAKDFEKVMFSGLFKGRSTVTVSSLRDSFYTTMKKAHAKLEAYGKARQFFVPGTRGFGAVLIALGVVTLIAALVLLAVGYFIDDYSYSAGLFLATVALLVFGWLMPKKGPFGTAKYAEILGFREFVRTAEIDRLKVLVDENPHYFEETIAYAIVFGLGERWAEKFKDLITEPPEWYDGRNPHHSFSTVLFADNMMSSMHRMNRDLNYQAPSQSSWSGGGGSSFGGGFSSGGGFGGGGGSSW
;
A
#
# COMPACT_ATOMS: atom_id res chain seq x y z
N HIS A 1 5.61 3.39 23.20
CA HIS A 1 4.42 3.37 24.06
C HIS A 1 3.31 4.14 23.37
N ILE A 2 2.10 3.59 23.37
CA ILE A 2 0.91 4.19 22.76
C ILE A 2 -0.15 4.31 23.84
N THR A 3 -0.66 5.51 24.05
CA THR A 3 -1.72 5.77 25.01
C THR A 3 -2.93 6.32 24.27
N GLU A 4 -4.10 5.71 24.48
CA GLU A 4 -5.35 6.21 23.94
C GLU A 4 -5.87 7.40 24.77
N LEU A 5 -6.08 8.54 24.13
CA LEU A 5 -6.58 9.77 24.74
C LEU A 5 -8.08 9.94 24.47
N ASP A 6 -8.83 10.31 25.51
CA ASP A 6 -10.22 10.73 25.38
C ASP A 6 -10.29 12.25 25.22
N ASN A 7 -10.76 12.70 24.05
CA ASN A 7 -11.24 14.06 23.87
C ASN A 7 -12.73 13.92 23.55
N ASP A 8 -13.58 14.71 24.22
CA ASP A 8 -15.06 14.68 24.31
C ASP A 8 -15.89 14.32 23.04
N ARG A 9 -15.29 14.16 21.87
CA ARG A 9 -15.92 13.72 20.61
C ARG A 9 -15.11 12.73 19.74
N LYS A 10 -13.82 12.45 20.00
CA LYS A 10 -12.95 11.56 19.17
C LYS A 10 -11.81 10.93 19.98
N SER A 11 -11.57 9.63 19.79
CA SER A 11 -10.33 8.99 20.25
C SER A 11 -9.13 9.54 19.49
N ASP A 12 -8.11 9.98 20.23
CA ASP A 12 -6.79 10.34 19.70
C ASP A 12 -5.74 9.41 20.33
N TYR A 13 -4.57 9.30 19.72
CA TYR A 13 -3.49 8.46 20.27
C TYR A 13 -2.26 9.30 20.53
N GLN A 14 -1.67 9.10 21.69
CA GLN A 14 -0.38 9.65 22.06
C GLN A 14 0.70 8.58 21.85
N LEU A 15 1.70 8.93 21.05
CA LEU A 15 2.89 8.13 20.84
C LEU A 15 4.00 8.68 21.72
N THR A 16 4.50 7.85 22.64
CA THR A 16 5.66 8.16 23.47
C THR A 16 6.84 7.30 23.04
N LYS A 17 7.93 7.97 22.70
CA LYS A 17 9.21 7.37 22.31
C LYS A 17 9.85 6.71 23.51
N VAL A 18 10.01 5.39 23.43
CA VAL A 18 10.66 4.59 24.50
C VAL A 18 12.16 4.45 24.24
N LYS A 19 12.55 4.24 22.98
CA LYS A 19 13.94 4.03 22.59
C LYS A 19 14.19 4.60 21.19
N ASP A 20 15.43 5.02 20.94
CA ASP A 20 15.89 5.34 19.60
C ASP A 20 16.04 4.09 18.72
N LEU A 21 15.87 4.29 17.41
CA LEU A 21 16.13 3.24 16.44
C LEU A 21 17.61 2.82 16.47
N PRO A 22 17.90 1.52 16.31
CA PRO A 22 19.28 1.06 16.23
C PRO A 22 19.98 1.66 14.99
N PRO A 23 21.32 1.83 15.02
CA PRO A 23 22.07 2.34 13.87
C PRO A 23 21.88 1.52 12.59
N THR A 24 21.60 0.22 12.75
CA THR A 24 21.34 -0.76 11.69
C THR A 24 19.94 -0.66 11.08
N ALA A 25 19.06 0.20 11.60
CA ALA A 25 17.72 0.41 11.05
C ALA A 25 17.79 0.92 9.61
N LYS A 26 16.80 0.52 8.80
CA LYS A 26 16.77 0.85 7.38
C LYS A 26 16.43 2.32 7.17
N ASP A 27 16.83 2.87 6.03
CA ASP A 27 16.65 4.30 5.74
C ASP A 27 15.18 4.74 5.79
N PHE A 28 14.25 3.93 5.27
CA PHE A 28 12.82 4.26 5.31
C PHE A 28 12.26 4.22 6.74
N GLU A 29 12.77 3.33 7.60
CA GLU A 29 12.39 3.25 9.02
C GLU A 29 12.87 4.51 9.75
N LYS A 30 14.10 4.95 9.48
CA LYS A 30 14.67 6.20 10.03
C LYS A 30 13.89 7.44 9.61
N VAL A 31 13.51 7.55 8.33
CA VAL A 31 12.69 8.66 7.81
C VAL A 31 11.32 8.69 8.48
N MET A 32 10.66 7.55 8.62
CA MET A 32 9.36 7.46 9.27
C MET A 32 9.45 7.83 10.76
N PHE A 33 10.41 7.24 11.49
CA PHE A 33 10.59 7.48 12.92
C PHE A 33 10.98 8.94 13.22
N SER A 34 11.94 9.49 12.48
CA SER A 34 12.31 10.91 12.62
C SER A 34 11.16 11.85 12.28
N GLY A 35 10.32 11.51 11.29
CA GLY A 35 9.16 12.31 10.95
C GLY A 35 8.00 12.22 11.94
N LEU A 36 7.87 11.10 12.67
CA LEU A 36 6.90 10.95 13.76
C LEU A 36 7.27 11.90 14.91
N PHE A 37 8.52 11.84 15.37
CA PHE A 37 8.93 12.51 16.59
C PHE A 37 9.48 13.93 16.37
N LYS A 38 10.16 14.19 15.24
CA LYS A 38 10.83 15.48 14.92
C LYS A 38 11.66 16.04 16.10
N GLY A 39 12.32 15.17 16.85
CA GLY A 39 13.11 15.53 18.04
C GLY A 39 12.33 15.59 19.36
N ARG A 40 10.99 15.41 19.34
CA ARG A 40 10.14 15.32 20.52
C ARG A 40 10.12 13.89 21.08
N SER A 41 9.88 13.73 22.37
CA SER A 41 9.66 12.43 23.00
C SER A 41 8.21 11.96 22.88
N THR A 42 7.25 12.88 22.81
CA THR A 42 5.82 12.57 22.81
C THR A 42 5.09 13.34 21.72
N VAL A 43 4.22 12.67 20.97
CA VAL A 43 3.49 13.22 19.82
C VAL A 43 2.08 12.65 19.77
N THR A 44 1.07 13.48 19.54
CA THR A 44 -0.29 13.01 19.27
C THR A 44 -0.50 12.77 17.79
N VAL A 45 -1.30 11.77 17.43
CA VAL A 45 -1.63 11.45 16.04
C VAL A 45 -2.34 12.63 15.37
N SER A 46 -3.22 13.32 16.08
CA SER A 46 -3.83 14.57 15.62
C SER A 46 -2.82 15.64 15.17
N SER A 47 -1.69 15.79 15.88
CA SER A 47 -0.66 16.79 15.55
C SER A 47 0.15 16.46 14.29
N LEU A 48 0.06 15.22 13.81
CA LEU A 48 0.73 14.76 12.60
C LEU A 48 -0.11 15.01 11.34
N ARG A 49 -1.39 15.36 11.51
CA ARG A 49 -2.29 15.76 10.43
C ARG A 49 -1.66 16.89 9.59
N ASP A 50 -1.93 16.90 8.30
CA ASP A 50 -1.49 17.91 7.32
C ASP A 50 0.02 17.97 7.00
N SER A 51 0.91 17.44 7.85
CA SER A 51 2.37 17.53 7.63
C SER A 51 3.04 16.18 7.37
N PHE A 52 2.48 15.09 7.91
CA PHE A 52 3.13 13.78 7.86
C PHE A 52 3.06 13.10 6.48
N TYR A 53 2.14 13.51 5.61
CA TYR A 53 2.06 12.99 4.23
C TYR A 53 3.40 13.13 3.48
N THR A 54 4.14 14.21 3.74
CA THR A 54 5.45 14.45 3.12
C THR A 54 6.49 13.44 3.60
N THR A 55 6.49 13.12 4.90
CA THR A 55 7.32 12.06 5.49
C THR A 55 6.95 10.71 4.89
N MET A 56 5.66 10.38 4.78
CA MET A 56 5.18 9.14 4.16
C MET A 56 5.65 9.01 2.72
N LYS A 57 5.53 10.07 1.91
CA LYS A 57 6.02 10.09 0.53
C LYS A 57 7.54 9.85 0.45
N LYS A 58 8.33 10.47 1.34
CA LYS A 58 9.78 10.26 1.42
C LYS A 58 10.13 8.83 1.85
N ALA A 59 9.45 8.30 2.86
CA ALA A 59 9.65 6.93 3.34
C ALA A 59 9.31 5.91 2.25
N HIS A 60 8.21 6.12 1.51
CA HIS A 60 7.82 5.28 0.38
C HIS A 60 8.88 5.30 -0.74
N ALA A 61 9.38 6.48 -1.12
CA ALA A 61 10.45 6.58 -2.11
C ALA A 61 11.74 5.85 -1.68
N LYS A 62 12.10 5.91 -0.39
CA LYS A 62 13.24 5.16 0.17
C LYS A 62 12.98 3.66 0.21
N LEU A 63 11.76 3.22 0.48
CA LEU A 63 11.35 1.82 0.42
C LEU A 63 11.44 1.28 -1.02
N GLU A 64 10.97 2.04 -2.01
CA GLU A 64 11.12 1.68 -3.43
C GLU A 64 12.59 1.57 -3.83
N ALA A 65 13.43 2.53 -3.41
CA ALA A 65 14.87 2.51 -3.67
C ALA A 65 15.54 1.27 -3.04
N TYR A 66 15.18 0.95 -1.80
CA TYR A 66 15.64 -0.26 -1.11
C TYR A 66 15.23 -1.53 -1.86
N GLY A 67 13.97 -1.59 -2.33
CA GLY A 67 13.46 -2.72 -3.08
C GLY A 67 14.13 -2.90 -4.45
N LYS A 68 14.48 -1.80 -5.12
CA LYS A 68 15.29 -1.81 -6.36
C LYS A 68 16.70 -2.32 -6.09
N ALA A 69 17.37 -1.82 -5.04
CA ALA A 69 18.72 -2.24 -4.67
C ALA A 69 18.80 -3.72 -4.30
N ARG A 70 17.76 -4.25 -3.65
CA ARG A 70 17.62 -5.67 -3.27
C ARG A 70 17.13 -6.57 -4.42
N GLN A 71 16.93 -6.03 -5.63
CA GLN A 71 16.42 -6.77 -6.79
C GLN A 71 15.12 -7.56 -6.53
N PHE A 72 14.17 -6.99 -5.77
CA PHE A 72 12.84 -7.60 -5.66
C PHE A 72 12.16 -7.76 -7.03
N PHE A 73 12.54 -6.92 -8.00
CA PHE A 73 12.17 -7.04 -9.40
C PHE A 73 13.44 -7.22 -10.24
N VAL A 74 13.37 -8.01 -11.33
CA VAL A 74 14.51 -8.15 -12.25
C VAL A 74 14.78 -6.78 -12.88
N PRO A 75 16.01 -6.23 -12.79
CA PRO A 75 16.36 -5.03 -13.54
C PRO A 75 16.29 -5.34 -15.04
N GLY A 76 15.55 -4.53 -15.81
CA GLY A 76 15.49 -4.62 -17.27
C GLY A 76 14.25 -5.28 -17.89
N THR A 77 13.46 -6.08 -17.15
CA THR A 77 12.23 -6.70 -17.71
C THR A 77 11.10 -5.71 -17.93
N ARG A 78 10.99 -4.67 -17.10
CA ARG A 78 10.07 -3.54 -17.36
C ARG A 78 10.50 -2.72 -18.58
N GLY A 79 11.81 -2.63 -18.84
CA GLY A 79 12.36 -1.95 -20.02
C GLY A 79 12.05 -2.73 -21.30
N PHE A 80 12.26 -4.04 -21.29
CA PHE A 80 11.94 -4.89 -22.44
C PHE A 80 10.43 -4.94 -22.72
N GLY A 81 9.57 -5.02 -21.70
CA GLY A 81 8.12 -4.88 -21.86
C GLY A 81 7.71 -3.51 -22.42
N ALA A 82 8.34 -2.42 -21.96
CA ALA A 82 8.10 -1.08 -22.51
C ALA A 82 8.57 -0.95 -23.97
N VAL A 83 9.69 -1.59 -24.35
CA VAL A 83 10.17 -1.66 -25.73
C VAL A 83 9.20 -2.45 -26.61
N LEU A 84 8.66 -3.57 -26.13
CA LEU A 84 7.64 -4.34 -26.85
C LEU A 84 6.34 -3.57 -27.02
N ILE A 85 5.90 -2.83 -26.00
CA ILE A 85 4.72 -1.95 -26.09
C ILE A 85 4.99 -0.81 -27.08
N ALA A 86 6.16 -0.17 -27.03
CA ALA A 86 6.54 0.87 -27.98
C ALA A 86 6.59 0.34 -29.42
N LEU A 87 7.18 -0.83 -29.65
CA LEU A 87 7.19 -1.52 -30.94
C LEU A 87 5.76 -1.88 -31.38
N GLY A 88 4.91 -2.32 -30.45
CA GLY A 88 3.49 -2.57 -30.67
C GLY A 88 2.75 -1.31 -31.13
N VAL A 89 2.98 -0.16 -30.50
CA VAL A 89 2.37 1.13 -30.90
C VAL A 89 2.86 1.57 -32.28
N VAL A 90 4.15 1.43 -32.57
CA VAL A 90 4.70 1.77 -33.90
C VAL A 90 4.09 0.88 -34.99
N THR A 91 4.00 -0.43 -34.74
CA THR A 91 3.37 -1.36 -35.68
C THR A 91 1.86 -1.13 -35.80
N LEU A 92 1.17 -0.70 -34.74
CA LEU A 92 -0.24 -0.29 -34.80
C LEU A 92 -0.44 0.89 -35.74
N ILE A 93 0.39 1.92 -35.62
CA ILE A 93 0.33 3.12 -36.48
C ILE A 93 0.58 2.70 -37.94
N ALA A 94 1.58 1.85 -38.19
CA ALA A 94 1.84 1.31 -39.52
C ALA A 94 0.66 0.48 -40.07
N ALA A 95 -0.01 -0.32 -39.22
CA ALA A 95 -1.18 -1.11 -39.62
C ALA A 95 -2.34 -0.20 -40.03
N LEU A 96 -2.58 0.89 -39.29
CA LEU A 96 -3.61 1.87 -39.60
C LEU A 96 -3.32 2.64 -40.90
N VAL A 97 -2.05 3.00 -41.15
CA VAL A 97 -1.64 3.64 -42.41
C VAL A 97 -1.83 2.67 -43.59
N LEU A 98 -1.42 1.41 -43.46
CA LEU A 98 -1.62 0.40 -44.50
C LEU A 98 -3.10 0.10 -44.74
N LEU A 99 -3.94 0.13 -43.70
CA LEU A 99 -5.38 -0.01 -43.83
C LEU A 99 -5.99 1.17 -44.61
N ALA A 100 -5.55 2.40 -44.31
CA ALA A 100 -5.99 3.59 -45.04
C ALA A 100 -5.55 3.55 -46.52
N VAL A 101 -4.31 3.14 -46.81
CA VAL A 101 -3.83 2.97 -48.19
C VAL A 101 -4.58 1.84 -48.90
N GLY A 102 -4.79 0.70 -48.22
CA GLY A 102 -5.54 -0.45 -48.72
C GLY A 102 -6.95 -0.10 -49.16
N TYR A 103 -7.61 0.82 -48.45
CA TYR A 103 -8.93 1.35 -48.83
C TYR A 103 -8.93 2.09 -50.17
N PHE A 104 -7.81 2.72 -50.56
CA PHE A 104 -7.69 3.39 -51.87
C PHE A 104 -7.34 2.45 -53.03
N ILE A 105 -6.78 1.28 -52.74
CA ILE A 105 -6.27 0.31 -53.73
C ILE A 105 -7.04 -1.02 -53.75
N ASP A 106 -8.07 -1.17 -52.92
CA ASP A 106 -8.87 -2.39 -52.72
C ASP A 106 -8.07 -3.66 -52.36
N ASP A 107 -6.90 -3.50 -51.72
CA ASP A 107 -6.08 -4.62 -51.21
C ASP A 107 -5.82 -4.48 -49.71
N TYR A 108 -6.28 -5.47 -48.94
CA TYR A 108 -6.17 -5.52 -47.48
C TYR A 108 -5.21 -6.62 -46.98
N SER A 109 -4.51 -7.30 -47.88
CA SER A 109 -3.71 -8.50 -47.55
C SER A 109 -2.62 -8.24 -46.51
N TYR A 110 -2.03 -7.04 -46.53
CA TYR A 110 -0.93 -6.66 -45.64
C TYR A 110 -1.39 -6.06 -44.30
N SER A 111 -2.60 -5.49 -44.24
CA SER A 111 -3.09 -4.80 -43.03
C SER A 111 -3.56 -5.79 -41.95
N ALA A 112 -4.21 -6.89 -42.35
CA ALA A 112 -4.67 -7.92 -41.41
C ALA A 112 -3.49 -8.64 -40.71
N GLY A 113 -2.42 -8.97 -41.46
CA GLY A 113 -1.24 -9.63 -40.90
C GLY A 113 -0.47 -8.74 -39.91
N LEU A 114 -0.31 -7.45 -40.23
CA LEU A 114 0.37 -6.51 -39.34
C LEU A 114 -0.44 -6.25 -38.07
N PHE A 115 -1.77 -6.17 -38.19
CA PHE A 115 -2.66 -5.97 -37.04
C PHE A 115 -2.58 -7.14 -36.05
N LEU A 116 -2.59 -8.39 -36.54
CA LEU A 116 -2.39 -9.58 -35.69
C LEU A 116 -1.03 -9.56 -34.99
N ALA A 117 0.04 -9.20 -35.70
CA ALA A 117 1.37 -9.07 -35.11
C ALA A 117 1.43 -7.98 -34.01
N THR A 118 0.77 -6.85 -34.22
CA THR A 118 0.64 -5.78 -33.22
C THR A 118 -0.10 -6.24 -31.97
N VAL A 119 -1.23 -6.93 -32.11
CA VAL A 119 -1.99 -7.45 -30.97
C VAL A 119 -1.12 -8.43 -30.17
N ALA A 120 -0.40 -9.33 -30.84
CA ALA A 120 0.53 -10.24 -30.17
C ALA A 120 1.61 -9.48 -29.39
N LEU A 121 2.27 -8.48 -29.99
CA LEU A 121 3.30 -7.68 -29.33
C LEU A 121 2.79 -6.93 -28.10
N LEU A 122 1.58 -6.36 -28.15
CA LEU A 122 0.97 -5.66 -27.02
C LEU A 122 0.61 -6.63 -25.88
N VAL A 123 0.04 -7.79 -26.21
CA VAL A 123 -0.29 -8.83 -25.22
C VAL A 123 0.98 -9.37 -24.55
N PHE A 124 2.02 -9.69 -25.33
CA PHE A 124 3.30 -10.13 -24.78
C PHE A 124 3.99 -9.04 -23.96
N GLY A 125 3.98 -7.78 -24.41
CA GLY A 125 4.51 -6.65 -23.65
C GLY A 125 3.81 -6.45 -22.30
N TRP A 126 2.49 -6.66 -22.27
CA TRP A 126 1.69 -6.59 -21.05
C TRP A 126 1.93 -7.77 -20.09
N LEU A 127 2.13 -8.99 -20.61
CA LEU A 127 2.38 -10.20 -19.80
C LEU A 127 3.81 -10.30 -19.24
N MET A 128 4.78 -9.54 -19.77
CA MET A 128 6.21 -9.73 -19.46
C MET A 128 6.81 -9.06 -18.20
N PRO A 129 6.10 -8.36 -17.29
CA PRO A 129 6.72 -7.95 -16.04
C PRO A 129 7.03 -9.17 -15.14
N LYS A 130 8.23 -9.75 -15.31
CA LYS A 130 8.70 -10.89 -14.51
C LYS A 130 9.21 -10.42 -13.14
N LYS A 131 8.65 -10.98 -12.06
CA LYS A 131 9.17 -10.82 -10.69
C LYS A 131 10.58 -11.42 -10.60
N GLY A 132 11.48 -10.79 -9.84
CA GLY A 132 12.84 -11.33 -9.63
C GLY A 132 12.83 -12.62 -8.83
N PRO A 133 13.89 -13.46 -8.91
CA PRO A 133 13.98 -14.69 -8.11
C PRO A 133 13.91 -14.39 -6.60
N PHE A 134 14.59 -13.34 -6.14
CA PHE A 134 14.52 -12.89 -4.75
C PHE A 134 13.13 -12.36 -4.35
N GLY A 135 12.49 -11.58 -5.22
CA GLY A 135 11.12 -11.11 -4.99
C GLY A 135 10.09 -12.23 -5.01
N THR A 136 10.31 -13.28 -5.81
CA THR A 136 9.43 -14.46 -5.85
C THR A 136 9.52 -15.25 -4.55
N ALA A 137 10.73 -15.45 -4.01
CA ALA A 137 10.91 -16.12 -2.71
C ALA A 137 10.24 -15.34 -1.57
N LYS A 138 10.48 -14.03 -1.46
CA LYS A 138 9.83 -13.21 -0.42
C LYS A 138 8.32 -13.09 -0.61
N TYR A 139 7.84 -13.04 -1.84
CA TYR A 139 6.41 -13.08 -2.13
C TYR A 139 5.79 -14.41 -1.69
N ALA A 140 6.45 -15.54 -1.94
CA ALA A 140 5.99 -16.85 -1.50
C ALA A 140 5.96 -16.96 0.04
N GLU A 141 6.97 -16.43 0.73
CA GLU A 141 7.01 -16.38 2.20
C GLU A 141 5.83 -15.58 2.77
N ILE A 142 5.58 -14.37 2.22
CA ILE A 142 4.43 -13.53 2.62
C ILE A 142 3.10 -14.23 2.33
N LEU A 143 2.99 -14.89 1.18
CA LEU A 143 1.78 -15.62 0.79
C LEU A 143 1.54 -16.83 1.69
N GLY A 144 2.60 -17.58 2.03
CA GLY A 144 2.54 -18.70 2.96
C GLY A 144 2.10 -18.24 4.35
N PHE A 145 2.64 -17.11 4.83
CA PHE A 145 2.21 -16.54 6.10
C PHE A 145 0.75 -16.05 6.07
N ARG A 146 0.30 -15.43 4.98
CA ARG A 146 -1.12 -15.06 4.80
C ARG A 146 -2.03 -16.28 4.85
N GLU A 147 -1.64 -17.37 4.20
CA GLU A 147 -2.43 -18.61 4.22
C GLU A 147 -2.43 -19.23 5.60
N PHE A 148 -1.30 -19.22 6.31
CA PHE A 148 -1.23 -19.62 7.72
C PHE A 148 -2.18 -18.78 8.59
N VAL A 149 -2.17 -17.45 8.49
CA VAL A 149 -3.10 -16.59 9.25
C VAL A 149 -4.56 -16.98 9.01
N ARG A 150 -4.89 -17.30 7.75
CA ARG A 150 -6.22 -17.74 7.34
C ARG A 150 -6.60 -19.08 7.96
N THR A 151 -5.75 -20.10 7.83
CA THR A 151 -6.10 -21.51 8.12
C THR A 151 -5.63 -22.02 9.48
N ALA A 152 -4.78 -21.29 10.20
CA ALA A 152 -4.22 -21.77 11.47
C ALA A 152 -5.31 -22.14 12.48
N GLU A 153 -5.15 -23.33 13.07
CA GLU A 153 -6.01 -23.87 14.11
C GLU A 153 -5.62 -23.30 15.49
N ILE A 154 -6.59 -23.18 16.40
CA ILE A 154 -6.39 -22.60 17.73
C ILE A 154 -5.36 -23.40 18.53
N ASP A 155 -5.36 -24.73 18.44
CA ASP A 155 -4.39 -25.59 19.13
C ASP A 155 -2.95 -25.31 18.72
N ARG A 156 -2.72 -25.03 17.42
CA ARG A 156 -1.40 -24.65 16.92
C ARG A 156 -0.99 -23.27 17.43
N LEU A 157 -1.95 -22.33 17.49
CA LEU A 157 -1.70 -20.98 17.99
C LEU A 157 -1.39 -20.98 19.48
N LYS A 158 -2.04 -21.86 20.26
CA LYS A 158 -1.74 -22.04 21.68
C LYS A 158 -0.27 -22.39 21.92
N VAL A 159 0.26 -23.38 21.18
CA VAL A 159 1.69 -23.76 21.26
C VAL A 159 2.60 -22.56 20.92
N LEU A 160 2.24 -21.78 19.90
CA LEU A 160 3.03 -20.61 19.50
C LEU A 160 2.99 -19.48 20.53
N VAL A 161 1.86 -19.29 21.21
CA VAL A 161 1.74 -18.33 22.31
C VAL A 161 2.52 -18.80 23.54
N ASP A 162 2.50 -20.11 23.82
CA ASP A 162 3.28 -20.70 24.91
C ASP A 162 4.80 -20.54 24.66
N GLU A 163 5.26 -20.65 23.41
CA GLU A 163 6.64 -20.41 23.02
C GLU A 163 7.01 -18.92 22.97
N ASN A 164 6.10 -18.06 22.50
CA ASN A 164 6.26 -16.62 22.41
C ASN A 164 4.98 -15.90 22.85
N PRO A 165 4.91 -15.40 24.10
CA PRO A 165 3.73 -14.70 24.61
C PRO A 165 3.32 -13.47 23.78
N HIS A 166 4.27 -12.82 23.10
CA HIS A 166 4.03 -11.63 22.28
C HIS A 166 3.67 -11.94 20.82
N TYR A 167 3.44 -13.21 20.48
CA TYR A 167 3.18 -13.63 19.08
C TYR A 167 2.00 -12.89 18.43
N PHE A 168 0.93 -12.66 19.18
CA PHE A 168 -0.21 -11.90 18.69
C PHE A 168 0.16 -10.45 18.37
N GLU A 169 0.90 -9.79 19.26
CA GLU A 169 1.33 -8.40 19.11
C GLU A 169 2.21 -8.20 17.88
N GLU A 170 3.11 -9.15 17.63
CA GLU A 170 4.02 -9.13 16.49
C GLU A 170 3.29 -9.39 15.17
N THR A 171 2.21 -10.19 15.18
CA THR A 171 1.55 -10.68 13.96
C THR A 171 0.27 -9.92 13.58
N ILE A 172 -0.41 -9.27 14.53
CA ILE A 172 -1.71 -8.61 14.29
C ILE A 172 -1.65 -7.52 13.22
N ALA A 173 -0.57 -6.73 13.19
CA ALA A 173 -0.40 -5.68 12.19
C ALA A 173 -0.36 -6.26 10.76
N TYR A 174 0.29 -7.41 10.58
CA TYR A 174 0.34 -8.11 9.29
C TYR A 174 -1.03 -8.69 8.91
N ALA A 175 -1.75 -9.28 9.87
CA ALA A 175 -3.10 -9.80 9.64
C ALA A 175 -4.07 -8.69 9.20
N ILE A 176 -3.98 -7.50 9.81
CA ILE A 176 -4.76 -6.32 9.40
C ILE A 176 -4.43 -5.92 7.96
N VAL A 177 -3.15 -5.86 7.58
CA VAL A 177 -2.73 -5.55 6.20
C VAL A 177 -3.27 -6.56 5.19
N PHE A 178 -3.40 -7.83 5.58
CA PHE A 178 -4.02 -8.86 4.72
C PHE A 178 -5.55 -8.80 4.67
N GLY A 179 -6.20 -7.93 5.45
CA GLY A 179 -7.65 -7.87 5.59
C GLY A 179 -8.23 -9.03 6.40
N LEU A 180 -7.41 -9.68 7.24
CA LEU A 180 -7.80 -10.82 8.09
C LEU A 180 -7.73 -10.48 9.60
N GLY A 181 -7.56 -9.19 9.95
CA GLY A 181 -7.31 -8.74 11.33
C GLY A 181 -8.36 -9.21 12.35
N GLU A 182 -9.64 -9.04 12.04
CA GLU A 182 -10.76 -9.45 12.91
C GLU A 182 -10.76 -10.96 13.17
N ARG A 183 -10.73 -11.77 12.10
CA ARG A 183 -10.67 -13.24 12.18
C ARG A 183 -9.42 -13.73 12.88
N TRP A 184 -8.30 -13.03 12.70
CA TRP A 184 -7.06 -13.36 13.39
C TRP A 184 -7.21 -13.10 14.88
N ALA A 185 -7.70 -11.93 15.29
CA ALA A 185 -7.91 -11.58 16.69
C ALA A 185 -8.89 -12.50 17.41
N GLU A 186 -9.94 -12.96 16.73
CA GLU A 186 -10.90 -13.91 17.25
C GLU A 186 -10.24 -15.22 17.72
N LYS A 187 -9.24 -15.72 16.98
CA LYS A 187 -8.51 -16.94 17.35
C LYS A 187 -7.70 -16.82 18.65
N PHE A 188 -7.37 -15.59 19.07
CA PHE A 188 -6.60 -15.32 20.29
C PHE A 188 -7.46 -14.85 21.48
N LYS A 189 -8.77 -14.70 21.30
CA LYS A 189 -9.70 -14.17 22.32
C LYS A 189 -9.57 -14.89 23.68
N ASP A 190 -9.45 -16.21 23.65
CA ASP A 190 -9.37 -17.03 24.86
C ASP A 190 -7.91 -17.42 25.21
N LEU A 191 -6.95 -17.05 24.37
CA LEU A 191 -5.52 -17.33 24.56
C LEU A 191 -4.79 -16.16 25.22
N ILE A 192 -5.25 -14.92 25.01
CA ILE A 192 -4.61 -13.70 25.48
C ILE A 192 -5.64 -12.83 26.20
N THR A 193 -5.45 -12.68 27.50
CA THR A 193 -6.33 -11.90 28.38
C THR A 193 -5.67 -10.64 28.93
N GLU A 194 -4.37 -10.48 28.71
CA GLU A 194 -3.61 -9.32 29.17
C GLU A 194 -3.32 -8.37 27.99
N PRO A 195 -3.44 -7.05 28.19
CA PRO A 195 -3.11 -6.08 27.16
C PRO A 195 -1.59 -6.03 26.89
N PRO A 196 -1.16 -5.68 25.67
CA PRO A 196 0.25 -5.49 25.37
C PRO A 196 0.91 -4.39 26.22
N GLU A 197 2.13 -4.61 26.71
CA GLU A 197 2.84 -3.64 27.55
C GLU A 197 3.07 -2.28 26.90
N TRP A 198 3.12 -2.24 25.57
CA TRP A 198 3.36 -1.01 24.80
C TRP A 198 2.07 -0.20 24.54
N TYR A 199 0.90 -0.69 24.94
CA TYR A 199 -0.40 -0.08 24.68
C TYR A 199 -1.23 0.12 25.95
N ASP A 200 -1.51 1.37 26.27
CA ASP A 200 -2.50 1.74 27.28
C ASP A 200 -3.83 2.05 26.57
N GLY A 201 -4.78 1.13 26.74
CA GLY A 201 -6.14 1.31 26.26
C GLY A 201 -6.94 2.30 27.12
N ARG A 202 -8.10 2.72 26.61
CA ARG A 202 -9.00 3.70 27.23
C ARG A 202 -9.38 3.42 28.69
N ASN A 203 -9.44 2.15 29.10
CA ASN A 203 -9.95 1.78 30.42
C ASN A 203 -9.10 0.66 31.05
N PRO A 204 -8.17 0.98 31.97
CA PRO A 204 -7.29 0.00 32.62
C PRO A 204 -8.02 -1.06 33.45
N HIS A 205 -9.30 -0.82 33.78
CA HIS A 205 -10.10 -1.66 34.68
C HIS A 205 -11.00 -2.67 33.96
N HIS A 206 -11.02 -2.70 32.62
CA HIS A 206 -11.77 -3.70 31.86
C HIS A 206 -10.85 -4.85 31.43
N SER A 207 -11.39 -6.07 31.41
CA SER A 207 -10.71 -7.23 30.84
C SER A 207 -10.35 -6.95 29.37
N PHE A 208 -9.08 -7.13 29.02
CA PHE A 208 -8.61 -6.95 27.66
C PHE A 208 -9.27 -7.97 26.71
N SER A 209 -9.61 -7.52 25.50
CA SER A 209 -10.17 -8.36 24.45
C SER A 209 -9.43 -8.09 23.16
N THR A 210 -8.86 -9.16 22.59
CA THR A 210 -8.10 -9.10 21.33
C THR A 210 -8.94 -8.58 20.17
N VAL A 211 -10.23 -8.95 20.11
CA VAL A 211 -11.15 -8.55 19.04
C VAL A 211 -11.44 -7.05 19.10
N LEU A 212 -11.86 -6.55 20.27
CA LEU A 212 -12.09 -5.12 20.50
C LEU A 212 -10.83 -4.29 20.23
N PHE A 213 -9.67 -4.80 20.65
CA PHE A 213 -8.39 -4.19 20.35
C PHE A 213 -8.12 -4.11 18.84
N ALA A 214 -8.31 -5.20 18.10
CA ALA A 214 -8.11 -5.23 16.66
C ALA A 214 -9.08 -4.28 15.93
N ASP A 215 -10.36 -4.24 16.33
CA ASP A 215 -11.35 -3.33 15.76
C ASP A 215 -11.01 -1.86 15.98
N ASN A 216 -10.60 -1.51 17.20
CA ASN A 216 -10.13 -0.17 17.52
C ASN A 216 -8.89 0.18 16.70
N MET A 217 -7.92 -0.74 16.61
CA MET A 217 -6.70 -0.53 15.83
C MET A 217 -7.00 -0.34 14.33
N MET A 218 -7.86 -1.16 13.74
CA MET A 218 -8.29 -1.03 12.34
C MET A 218 -9.00 0.31 12.11
N SER A 219 -9.95 0.66 12.96
CA SER A 219 -10.67 1.95 12.90
C SER A 219 -9.71 3.13 12.96
N SER A 220 -8.70 3.05 13.82
CA SER A 220 -7.69 4.08 14.02
C SER A 220 -6.70 4.15 12.87
N MET A 221 -6.31 3.01 12.29
CA MET A 221 -5.51 2.96 11.07
C MET A 221 -6.25 3.58 9.88
N HIS A 222 -7.57 3.34 9.73
CA HIS A 222 -8.36 3.99 8.69
C HIS A 222 -8.41 5.51 8.87
N ARG A 223 -8.57 5.99 10.10
CA ARG A 223 -8.51 7.43 10.42
C ARG A 223 -7.13 8.01 10.13
N MET A 224 -6.07 7.35 10.59
CA MET A 224 -4.69 7.73 10.29
C MET A 224 -4.43 7.77 8.78
N ASN A 225 -4.89 6.77 8.03
CA ASN A 225 -4.71 6.76 6.58
C ASN A 225 -5.42 7.95 5.91
N ARG A 226 -6.61 8.34 6.39
CA ARG A 226 -7.29 9.55 5.91
C ARG A 226 -6.53 10.81 6.31
N ASP A 227 -6.17 10.94 7.58
CA ASP A 227 -5.65 12.18 8.15
C ASP A 227 -4.17 12.44 7.78
N LEU A 228 -3.38 11.37 7.62
CA LEU A 228 -1.96 11.43 7.23
C LEU A 228 -1.77 11.57 5.72
N ASN A 229 -2.78 11.25 4.89
CA ASN A 229 -2.75 11.51 3.44
C ASN A 229 -3.61 12.73 3.05
N TYR A 230 -4.29 13.35 4.00
CA TYR A 230 -5.06 14.55 3.76
C TYR A 230 -4.14 15.70 3.37
N GLN A 231 -4.51 16.39 2.30
CA GLN A 231 -3.91 17.64 1.86
C GLN A 231 -5.01 18.69 1.88
N ALA A 232 -4.83 19.75 2.66
CA ALA A 232 -5.72 20.90 2.59
C ALA A 232 -5.68 21.44 1.14
N PRO A 233 -6.84 21.74 0.53
CA PRO A 233 -6.85 22.41 -0.76
C PRO A 233 -6.07 23.72 -0.63
N SER A 234 -5.15 23.97 -1.56
CA SER A 234 -4.44 25.24 -1.62
C SER A 234 -5.46 26.37 -1.68
N GLN A 235 -5.37 27.34 -0.77
CA GLN A 235 -6.14 28.57 -0.90
C GLN A 235 -5.83 29.17 -2.27
N SER A 236 -6.79 29.14 -3.19
CA SER A 236 -6.74 30.00 -4.35
C SER A 236 -6.82 31.42 -3.82
N SER A 237 -5.68 32.10 -3.77
CA SER A 237 -5.66 33.55 -3.61
C SER A 237 -6.45 34.13 -4.77
N TRP A 238 -7.73 34.41 -4.54
CA TRP A 238 -8.50 35.32 -5.37
C TRP A 238 -7.94 36.71 -5.14
N SER A 239 -6.90 37.06 -5.89
CA SER A 239 -6.49 38.43 -6.16
C SER A 239 -6.87 38.72 -7.60
N GLY A 240 -7.84 39.60 -7.79
CA GLY A 240 -8.33 40.00 -9.10
C GLY A 240 -7.25 40.63 -9.98
N GLY A 241 -7.39 40.47 -11.30
CA GLY A 241 -6.57 41.13 -12.30
C GLY A 241 -6.56 40.36 -13.61
N GLY A 242 -7.21 40.93 -14.64
CA GLY A 242 -7.35 40.31 -15.95
C GLY A 242 -6.02 40.01 -16.65
N GLY A 243 -6.02 38.93 -17.42
CA GLY A 243 -4.92 38.53 -18.28
C GLY A 243 -5.29 37.26 -19.03
N SER A 244 -5.59 37.40 -20.32
CA SER A 244 -5.79 36.28 -21.24
C SER A 244 -4.51 35.44 -21.32
N SER A 245 -4.64 34.13 -21.15
CA SER A 245 -3.66 33.17 -21.65
C SER A 245 -4.34 31.85 -21.94
N PHE A 246 -4.39 31.56 -23.24
CA PHE A 246 -4.58 30.24 -23.79
C PHE A 246 -3.57 29.28 -23.16
N GLY A 247 -4.05 28.15 -22.65
CA GLY A 247 -3.22 27.10 -22.08
C GLY A 247 -4.05 25.86 -21.82
N GLY A 248 -4.33 25.11 -22.88
CA GLY A 248 -5.06 23.84 -22.81
C GLY A 248 -4.27 22.81 -22.01
N GLY A 249 -4.91 22.28 -20.97
CA GLY A 249 -4.43 21.15 -20.17
C GLY A 249 -5.51 20.08 -20.11
N PHE A 250 -5.57 19.23 -21.13
CA PHE A 250 -6.41 18.04 -21.10
C PHE A 250 -5.70 16.96 -20.26
N SER A 251 -6.16 16.73 -19.04
CA SER A 251 -5.90 15.51 -18.27
C SER A 251 -7.13 14.61 -18.37
N SER A 252 -7.14 13.70 -19.34
CA SER A 252 -8.07 12.57 -19.38
C SER A 252 -7.48 11.39 -18.61
N GLY A 253 -7.42 11.50 -17.28
CA GLY A 253 -7.20 10.37 -16.39
C GLY A 253 -8.52 9.64 -16.16
N GLY A 254 -8.89 8.76 -17.09
CA GLY A 254 -10.07 7.92 -16.98
C GLY A 254 -9.88 6.86 -15.89
N GLY A 255 -10.63 6.99 -14.80
CA GLY A 255 -10.84 5.94 -13.83
C GLY A 255 -11.95 5.01 -14.30
N PHE A 256 -11.68 3.71 -14.31
CA PHE A 256 -12.72 2.69 -14.32
C PHE A 256 -12.60 1.90 -13.02
N GLY A 257 -13.53 2.19 -12.12
CA GLY A 257 -13.87 1.40 -10.95
C GLY A 257 -15.36 1.04 -11.03
N GLY A 258 -15.66 -0.22 -10.71
CA GLY A 258 -16.99 -0.82 -10.64
C GLY A 258 -16.86 -2.31 -10.93
N GLY A 259 -17.20 -3.26 -10.07
CA GLY A 259 -18.06 -3.23 -8.90
C GLY A 259 -19.13 -4.32 -9.08
N GLY A 260 -19.23 -5.24 -8.11
CA GLY A 260 -20.29 -6.25 -7.98
C GLY A 260 -20.06 -7.54 -8.78
N GLY A 261 -20.19 -8.76 -8.25
CA GLY A 261 -20.93 -9.21 -7.07
C GLY A 261 -22.24 -9.88 -7.51
N SER A 262 -22.27 -11.22 -7.47
CA SER A 262 -23.43 -12.15 -7.32
C SER A 262 -22.97 -13.53 -7.81
N SER A 263 -23.02 -14.60 -6.99
CA SER A 263 -24.12 -15.60 -6.97
C SER A 263 -24.65 -15.84 -8.39
N TRP A 264 -24.64 -17.04 -8.97
CA TRP A 264 -25.05 -18.35 -8.46
C TRP A 264 -24.04 -19.44 -8.85
#